data_AF-A0A328B5A8-F1
#
_entry.id   AF-A0A328B5A8-F1
#
_cell.length_a   1.000
_cell.length_b   1.000
_cell.length_c   1.000
_cell.angle_alpha   90.00
_cell.angle_beta   90.00
_cell.angle_gamma   90.00
#
_symmetry.space_group_name_H-M   'P 1'
#
loop_
_entity.id
_entity.type
_entity.pdbx_description
1 polymer ?
#
loop_
_entity_poly.entity_id
_entity_poly.type
_entity_poly.pdbx_seq_one_letter_code
_entity_poly.pdbx_strand_id
1 'polypeptide(L)'
;MKYSLLLFLFLPLPSFAQFGRTYTGPTMQQNQQSRQQFNQMTNQRTQDFQQRQLQKNRGGYGGQSMTREAQLQAQAKREQEANEKLAQLAQEQQRKRQQHPAANPQQAALQQKKDDKQLTLLAVKNYREVFLPGQVSNALDARQLSPKAQQQLGNLNEHLTDKAWWKKQEGAQLPGTIKAYGDTLNALAAGLLGFDVASPPAMPAPLSVSGLNAQLATDVFDQNAVTQLVGEAALSEKLLAGEQLIKAVTEFSRLSAAAASPEPQRDPAKWKEQVQDGLRQVNKAMSRYNVRMSELTIVYEAQKALLKSTGAYVAKNGK
;
A
#
# COMPACT_ATOMS: atom_id res chain seq x y z
N MET A 1 1.70 51.29 -33.74
CA MET A 1 1.85 52.21 -32.57
C MET A 1 1.79 51.33 -31.33
N LYS A 2 2.90 50.81 -30.79
CA LYS A 2 3.93 51.45 -29.94
C LYS A 2 3.39 52.06 -28.63
N TYR A 3 3.24 51.21 -27.62
CA TYR A 3 3.57 51.41 -26.20
C TYR A 3 3.89 49.99 -25.67
N SER A 4 5.12 49.47 -25.76
CA SER A 4 6.32 49.74 -24.96
C SER A 4 6.16 49.54 -23.46
N LEU A 5 6.80 48.47 -22.98
CA LEU A 5 7.68 48.41 -21.81
C LEU A 5 7.11 48.82 -20.45
N LEU A 6 6.79 47.81 -19.61
CA LEU A 6 7.34 47.64 -18.24
C LEU A 6 6.49 46.61 -17.47
N LEU A 7 6.85 45.34 -17.58
CA LEU A 7 6.59 44.32 -16.57
C LEU A 7 7.50 43.09 -16.82
N PHE A 8 8.77 43.37 -17.09
CA PHE A 8 9.88 42.46 -16.79
C PHE A 8 10.42 42.91 -15.44
N LEU A 9 9.98 42.31 -14.35
CA LEU A 9 10.64 42.25 -13.04
C LEU A 9 9.75 41.40 -12.12
N PHE A 10 10.36 40.49 -11.36
CA PHE A 10 9.76 39.46 -10.50
C PHE A 10 9.53 38.05 -11.09
N LEU A 11 10.49 37.58 -11.89
CA LEU A 11 10.89 36.17 -11.85
C LEU A 11 11.96 35.98 -10.77
N PRO A 12 11.80 35.11 -9.75
CA PRO A 12 12.93 34.55 -9.04
C PRO A 12 13.52 33.41 -9.89
N LEU A 13 14.56 33.74 -10.66
CA LEU A 13 15.52 32.77 -11.19
C LEU A 13 16.29 32.15 -10.01
N PRO A 14 16.40 30.82 -9.87
CA PRO A 14 17.48 30.25 -9.07
C PRO A 14 18.77 30.36 -9.89
N SER A 15 19.51 31.42 -9.60
CA SER A 15 20.90 31.61 -10.00
C SER A 15 21.75 30.44 -9.49
N PHE A 16 22.51 29.82 -10.40
CA PHE A 16 23.69 29.04 -10.03
C PHE A 16 24.65 29.95 -9.27
N ALA A 17 24.89 29.66 -7.99
CA ALA A 17 25.93 30.30 -7.20
C ALA A 17 27.24 29.51 -7.33
N GLN A 18 28.25 30.19 -7.88
CA GLN A 18 29.65 29.81 -7.83
C GLN A 18 30.11 29.49 -6.41
N PHE A 19 30.96 28.48 -6.32
CA PHE A 19 31.72 28.07 -5.15
C PHE A 19 32.49 29.25 -4.52
N GLY A 20 32.16 29.56 -3.25
CA GLY A 20 32.94 30.41 -2.34
C GLY A 20 33.14 29.67 -1.01
N ARG A 21 34.37 29.73 -0.48
CA ARG A 21 34.87 28.98 0.68
C ARG A 21 34.14 29.33 1.98
N THR A 22 33.09 28.57 2.32
CA THR A 22 32.73 28.12 3.70
C THR A 22 31.47 27.27 3.60
N TYR A 23 31.64 25.99 3.25
CA TYR A 23 30.59 24.99 3.40
C TYR A 23 30.71 24.40 4.80
N THR A 24 30.01 24.99 5.77
CA THR A 24 29.65 24.26 6.99
C THR A 24 28.56 23.29 6.58
N GLY A 25 28.85 21.99 6.62
CA GLY A 25 27.86 20.93 6.44
C GLY A 25 26.67 21.09 7.41
N PRO A 26 25.65 20.22 7.32
CA PRO A 26 24.47 20.31 8.17
C PRO A 26 24.92 20.43 9.63
N THR A 27 24.58 21.55 10.26
CA THR A 27 25.00 21.88 11.62
C THR A 27 24.52 20.77 12.56
N MET A 28 25.27 20.48 13.63
CA MET A 28 24.91 19.45 14.63
C MET A 28 23.44 19.55 15.11
N GLN A 29 22.85 20.76 15.07
CA GLN A 29 21.43 21.00 15.36
C GLN A 29 20.46 20.29 14.42
N GLN A 30 20.73 20.25 13.11
CA GLN A 30 19.86 19.58 12.14
C GLN A 30 19.89 18.05 12.31
N ASN A 31 21.03 17.52 12.77
CA ASN A 31 21.22 16.10 13.07
C ASN A 31 20.62 15.71 14.44
N GLN A 32 20.49 16.64 15.39
CA GLN A 32 19.75 16.41 16.63
C GLN A 32 18.23 16.43 16.42
N GLN A 33 17.72 17.28 15.54
CA GLN A 33 16.30 17.32 15.18
C GLN A 33 15.84 16.04 14.45
N SER A 34 16.63 15.53 13.49
CA SER A 34 16.29 14.25 12.83
C SER A 34 16.30 13.07 13.80
N ARG A 35 17.20 13.06 14.79
CA ARG A 35 17.27 12.06 15.87
C ARG A 35 16.08 12.13 16.83
N GLN A 36 15.62 13.32 17.20
CA GLN A 36 14.42 13.49 18.04
C GLN A 36 13.15 13.08 17.30
N GLN A 37 13.03 13.43 16.01
CA GLN A 37 11.92 13.01 15.17
C GLN A 37 11.90 11.50 14.96
N PHE A 38 13.05 10.85 14.75
CA PHE A 38 13.13 9.39 14.64
C PHE A 38 12.71 8.69 15.95
N ASN A 39 13.19 9.16 17.10
CA ASN A 39 12.82 8.59 18.40
C ASN A 39 11.34 8.81 18.73
N GLN A 40 10.79 9.99 18.42
CA GLN A 40 9.36 10.27 18.61
C GLN A 40 8.48 9.42 17.69
N MET A 41 8.87 9.26 16.42
CA MET A 41 8.14 8.43 15.45
C MET A 41 8.19 6.95 15.84
N THR A 42 9.32 6.47 16.36
CA THR A 42 9.48 5.08 16.81
C THR A 42 8.64 4.81 18.06
N ASN A 43 8.65 5.72 19.04
CA ASN A 43 7.83 5.59 20.24
C ASN A 43 6.32 5.69 19.96
N GLN A 44 5.90 6.56 19.02
CA GLN A 44 4.50 6.62 18.58
C GLN A 44 4.06 5.32 17.90
N ARG A 45 4.87 4.74 17.01
CA ARG A 45 4.55 3.46 16.37
C ARG A 45 4.48 2.31 17.37
N THR A 46 5.31 2.30 18.40
CA THR A 46 5.27 1.30 19.47
C THR A 46 4.02 1.44 20.35
N GLN A 47 3.59 2.66 20.68
CA GLN A 47 2.38 2.90 21.46
C GLN A 47 1.10 2.54 20.68
N ASP A 48 1.01 2.92 19.41
CA ASP A 48 -0.11 2.56 18.53
C ASP A 48 -0.23 1.04 18.36
N PHE A 49 0.90 0.34 18.34
CA PHE A 49 0.94 -1.12 18.24
C PHE A 49 0.48 -1.80 19.53
N GLN A 50 0.91 -1.32 20.71
CA GLN A 50 0.44 -1.82 22.00
C GLN A 50 -1.07 -1.60 22.18
N GLN A 51 -1.61 -0.44 21.77
CA GLN A 51 -3.05 -0.19 21.81
C GLN A 51 -3.84 -1.16 20.92
N ARG A 52 -3.33 -1.46 19.71
CA ARG A 52 -3.99 -2.44 18.82
C ARG A 52 -3.93 -3.88 19.34
N GLN A 53 -2.90 -4.26 20.08
CA GLN A 53 -2.83 -5.58 20.72
C GLN A 53 -3.78 -5.69 21.93
N LEU A 54 -3.85 -4.65 22.78
CA LEU A 54 -4.75 -4.65 23.94
C LEU A 54 -6.23 -4.68 23.53
N GLN A 55 -6.59 -4.10 22.38
CA GLN A 55 -7.96 -4.18 21.87
C GLN A 55 -8.33 -5.54 21.27
N LYS A 56 -7.35 -6.40 20.92
CA LYS A 56 -7.60 -7.65 20.18
C LYS A 56 -7.53 -8.94 21.02
N ASN A 57 -6.98 -8.91 22.23
CA ASN A 57 -6.87 -10.09 23.10
C ASN A 57 -8.18 -10.50 23.82
N ARG A 58 -9.35 -10.30 23.20
CA ARG A 58 -10.66 -10.63 23.81
C ARG A 58 -11.38 -11.86 23.25
N GLY A 59 -10.70 -12.80 22.58
CA GLY A 59 -11.36 -14.04 22.17
C GLY A 59 -10.46 -15.19 21.72
N GLY A 60 -10.56 -16.33 22.44
CA GLY A 60 -10.74 -17.66 21.84
C GLY A 60 -9.53 -18.56 21.62
N TYR A 61 -9.41 -19.62 22.44
CA TYR A 61 -8.46 -20.74 22.35
C TYR A 61 -8.90 -21.83 21.33
N GLY A 62 -7.92 -22.48 20.66
CA GLY A 62 -8.01 -23.89 20.25
C GLY A 62 -7.45 -24.29 18.86
N GLY A 63 -6.51 -25.24 18.82
CA GLY A 63 -6.33 -26.23 17.74
C GLY A 63 -5.27 -25.96 16.65
N GLN A 64 -4.29 -26.87 16.51
CA GLN A 64 -3.10 -26.77 15.66
C GLN A 64 -3.37 -26.79 14.14
N SER A 65 -3.52 -25.60 13.60
CA SER A 65 -2.83 -25.13 12.39
C SER A 65 -2.40 -23.70 12.74
N MET A 66 -1.23 -23.22 12.28
CA MET A 66 -0.91 -21.81 12.53
C MET A 66 -2.00 -20.99 11.85
N THR A 67 -2.93 -20.46 12.65
CA THR A 67 -4.01 -19.62 12.14
C THR A 67 -3.38 -18.45 11.41
N ARG A 68 -4.07 -17.90 10.41
CA ARG A 68 -3.60 -16.70 9.69
C ARG A 68 -3.18 -15.58 10.66
N GLU A 69 -3.87 -15.50 11.79
CA GLU A 69 -3.56 -14.60 12.90
C GLU A 69 -2.22 -14.93 13.58
N ALA A 70 -1.93 -16.20 13.86
CA ALA A 70 -0.64 -16.62 14.39
C ALA A 70 0.52 -16.34 13.41
N GLN A 71 0.30 -16.52 12.10
CA GLN A 71 1.29 -16.17 11.08
C GLN A 71 1.56 -14.65 11.04
N LEU A 72 0.50 -13.83 11.07
CA LEU A 72 0.61 -12.37 11.13
C LEU A 72 1.33 -11.91 12.41
N GLN A 73 1.03 -12.54 13.55
CA GLN A 73 1.69 -12.22 14.82
C GLN A 73 3.18 -12.62 14.81
N ALA A 74 3.51 -13.79 14.26
CA ALA A 74 4.90 -14.23 14.09
C ALA A 74 5.68 -13.30 13.15
N GLN A 75 5.07 -12.87 12.04
CA GLN A 75 5.66 -11.92 11.11
C GLN A 75 5.88 -10.56 11.78
N ALA A 76 4.89 -10.02 12.48
CA ALA A 76 5.01 -8.76 13.21
C ALA A 76 6.11 -8.80 14.28
N LYS A 77 6.23 -9.93 14.99
CA LYS A 77 7.32 -10.14 15.96
C LYS A 77 8.69 -10.12 15.29
N ARG A 78 8.86 -10.80 14.15
CA ARG A 78 10.13 -10.77 13.39
C ARG A 78 10.46 -9.37 12.89
N GLU A 79 9.48 -8.61 12.41
CA GLU A 79 9.65 -7.22 11.99
C GLU A 79 10.07 -6.31 13.15
N GLN A 80 9.50 -6.52 14.33
CA GLN A 80 9.90 -5.81 15.55
C GLN A 80 11.35 -6.14 15.92
N GLU A 81 11.72 -7.43 15.99
CA GLU A 81 13.09 -7.86 16.31
C GLU A 81 14.11 -7.30 15.29
N ALA A 82 13.75 -7.22 14.00
CA ALA A 82 14.59 -6.63 12.97
C ALA A 82 14.83 -5.12 13.21
N ASN A 83 13.79 -4.39 13.58
CA ASN A 83 13.89 -2.97 13.92
C ASN A 83 14.69 -2.74 15.22
N GLU A 84 14.52 -3.61 16.21
CA GLU A 84 15.30 -3.57 17.46
C GLU A 84 16.79 -3.77 17.20
N LYS A 85 17.17 -4.71 16.33
CA LYS A 85 18.58 -4.91 15.95
C LYS A 85 19.19 -3.67 15.27
N LEU A 86 18.42 -2.98 14.42
CA LEU A 86 18.85 -1.72 13.81
C LEU A 86 19.06 -0.62 14.86
N ALA A 87 18.12 -0.48 15.80
CA ALA A 87 18.20 0.48 16.87
C ALA A 87 19.39 0.20 17.82
N GLN A 88 19.61 -1.07 18.17
CA GLN A 88 20.74 -1.50 18.98
C GLN A 88 22.08 -1.18 18.31
N LEU A 89 22.24 -1.51 17.02
CA LEU A 89 23.47 -1.21 16.28
C LEU A 89 23.72 0.30 16.21
N ALA A 90 22.70 1.11 15.93
CA ALA A 90 22.82 2.57 15.91
C ALA A 90 23.23 3.13 17.28
N GLN A 91 22.64 2.61 18.36
CA GLN A 91 22.99 3.00 19.73
C GLN A 91 24.41 2.59 20.11
N GLU A 92 24.84 1.38 19.74
CA GLU A 92 26.18 0.89 20.00
C GLU A 92 27.24 1.74 19.27
N GLN A 93 27.02 2.04 17.99
CA GLN A 93 27.90 2.94 17.22
C GLN A 93 27.95 4.34 17.84
N GLN A 94 26.83 4.86 18.34
CA GLN A 94 26.82 6.13 19.06
C GLN A 94 27.63 6.06 20.36
N ARG A 95 27.48 5.01 21.17
CA ARG A 95 28.26 4.81 22.40
C ARG A 95 29.75 4.71 22.09
N LYS A 96 30.14 3.95 21.07
CA LYS A 96 31.54 3.83 20.61
C LYS A 96 32.13 5.19 20.22
N ARG A 97 31.37 6.03 19.52
CA ARG A 97 31.79 7.40 19.15
C ARG A 97 31.94 8.33 20.36
N GLN A 98 31.15 8.13 21.42
CA GLN A 98 31.27 8.89 22.66
C GLN A 98 32.45 8.44 23.53
N GLN A 99 32.70 7.12 23.58
CA GLN A 99 33.82 6.54 24.33
C GLN A 99 35.16 6.77 23.63
N HIS A 100 35.16 6.75 22.30
CA HIS A 100 36.33 6.98 21.47
C HIS A 100 36.04 8.07 20.43
N PRO A 101 36.05 9.35 20.83
CA PRO A 101 35.91 10.45 19.88
C PRO A 101 37.04 10.41 18.85
N ALA A 102 36.72 10.66 17.58
CA ALA A 102 37.73 10.75 16.54
C ALA A 102 38.67 11.94 16.80
N ALA A 103 39.96 11.79 16.50
CA ALA A 103 40.96 12.81 16.81
C ALA A 103 40.81 14.09 15.97
N ASN A 104 40.15 14.00 14.81
CA ASN A 104 39.87 15.15 13.96
C ASN A 104 38.58 14.96 13.13
N PRO A 105 38.04 16.04 12.52
CA PRO A 105 36.80 15.98 11.76
C PRO A 105 36.84 15.02 10.54
N GLN A 106 38.00 14.82 9.93
CA GLN A 106 38.16 13.93 8.79
C GLN A 106 38.02 12.46 9.21
N GLN A 107 38.65 12.07 10.32
CA GLN A 107 38.48 10.76 10.93
C GLN A 107 37.06 10.53 11.42
N ALA A 108 36.41 11.58 11.97
CA ALA A 108 35.00 11.50 12.37
C ALA A 108 34.08 11.20 11.18
N ALA A 109 34.29 11.88 10.05
CA ALA A 109 33.51 11.65 8.83
C ALA A 109 33.75 10.26 8.22
N LEU A 110 35.00 9.78 8.24
CA LEU A 110 35.32 8.42 7.79
C LEU A 110 34.69 7.34 8.69
N GLN A 111 34.71 7.54 10.01
CA GLN A 111 34.05 6.65 10.96
C GLN A 111 32.53 6.65 10.74
N GLN A 112 31.93 7.82 10.57
CA GLN A 112 30.51 7.94 10.27
C GLN A 112 30.13 7.19 9.00
N LYS A 113 30.90 7.31 7.91
CA LYS A 113 30.63 6.55 6.68
C LYS A 113 30.69 5.04 6.88
N LYS A 114 31.60 4.54 7.72
CA LYS A 114 31.67 3.11 8.05
C LYS A 114 30.46 2.66 8.86
N ASP A 115 30.07 3.45 9.86
CA ASP A 115 28.91 3.20 10.70
C ASP A 115 27.61 3.17 9.87
N ASP A 116 27.42 4.18 9.01
CA ASP A 116 26.27 4.31 8.11
C ASP A 116 26.20 3.12 7.15
N LYS A 117 27.34 2.70 6.58
CA LYS A 117 27.41 1.51 5.72
C LYS A 117 26.99 0.23 6.46
N GLN A 118 27.40 0.05 7.71
CA GLN A 118 26.98 -1.10 8.52
C GLN A 118 25.48 -1.08 8.82
N LEU A 119 24.92 0.09 9.13
CA LEU A 119 23.48 0.27 9.33
C LEU A 119 22.70 -0.05 8.06
N THR A 120 23.14 0.48 6.91
CA THR A 120 22.53 0.19 5.61
C THR A 120 22.60 -1.29 5.27
N LEU A 121 23.74 -1.95 5.48
CA LEU A 121 23.87 -3.39 5.26
C LEU A 121 22.87 -4.19 6.10
N LEU A 122 22.73 -3.87 7.39
CA LEU A 122 21.75 -4.53 8.26
C LEU A 122 20.32 -4.22 7.82
N ALA A 123 20.02 -2.99 7.42
CA ALA A 123 18.70 -2.58 6.96
C ALA A 123 18.29 -3.32 5.68
N VAL A 124 19.21 -3.44 4.71
CA VAL A 124 18.98 -4.20 3.47
C VAL A 124 18.79 -5.69 3.75
N LYS A 125 19.57 -6.28 4.67
CA LYS A 125 19.39 -7.68 5.10
C LYS A 125 18.02 -7.89 5.73
N ASN A 126 17.66 -7.06 6.71
CA ASN A 126 16.37 -7.11 7.39
C ASN A 126 15.21 -6.94 6.39
N TYR A 127 15.33 -6.00 5.45
CA TYR A 127 14.31 -5.82 4.41
C TYR A 127 14.11 -7.09 3.59
N ARG A 128 15.20 -7.67 3.09
CA ARG A 128 15.16 -8.87 2.25
C ARG A 128 14.57 -10.08 2.98
N GLU A 129 14.96 -10.28 4.24
CA GLU A 129 14.65 -11.51 4.99
C GLU A 129 13.34 -11.45 5.76
N VAL A 130 12.92 -10.25 6.17
CA VAL A 130 11.77 -10.07 7.05
C VAL A 130 10.68 -9.25 6.37
N PHE A 131 10.97 -8.03 5.95
CA PHE A 131 9.93 -7.11 5.49
C PHE A 131 9.37 -7.47 4.12
N LEU A 132 10.22 -7.74 3.12
CA LEU A 132 9.78 -8.03 1.75
C LEU A 132 8.85 -9.25 1.67
N PRO A 133 9.12 -10.39 2.34
CA PRO A 133 8.16 -11.49 2.41
C PRO A 133 6.80 -11.08 2.98
N GLY A 134 6.79 -10.28 4.05
CA GLY A 134 5.55 -9.76 4.65
C GLY A 134 4.77 -8.86 3.69
N GLN A 135 5.45 -7.94 3.01
CA GLN A 135 4.83 -7.04 2.03
C GLN A 135 4.23 -7.81 0.85
N VAL A 136 4.94 -8.81 0.32
CA VAL A 136 4.43 -9.65 -0.77
C VAL A 136 3.24 -10.48 -0.31
N SER A 137 3.32 -11.11 0.86
CA SER A 137 2.18 -11.87 1.41
C SER A 137 0.94 -10.99 1.57
N ASN A 138 1.10 -9.77 2.10
CA ASN A 138 0.00 -8.83 2.25
C ASN A 138 -0.60 -8.41 0.90
N ALA A 139 0.25 -8.17 -0.10
CA ALA A 139 -0.20 -7.84 -1.46
C ALA A 139 -0.98 -8.99 -2.12
N LEU A 140 -0.49 -10.23 -1.97
CA LEU A 140 -1.15 -11.43 -2.50
C LEU A 140 -2.48 -11.72 -1.79
N ASP A 141 -2.50 -11.61 -0.46
CA ASP A 141 -3.71 -11.77 0.35
C ASP A 141 -4.79 -10.75 -0.02
N ALA A 142 -4.37 -9.51 -0.34
CA ALA A 142 -5.27 -8.44 -0.72
C ALA A 142 -5.85 -8.58 -2.14
N ARG A 143 -5.48 -9.63 -2.90
CA ARG A 143 -6.08 -9.96 -4.20
C ARG A 143 -7.50 -10.50 -4.08
N GLN A 144 -7.86 -11.04 -2.92
CA GLN A 144 -9.13 -11.71 -2.69
C GLN A 144 -10.02 -10.94 -1.71
N LEU A 145 -11.33 -11.13 -1.83
CA LEU A 145 -12.29 -10.69 -0.81
C LEU A 145 -12.04 -11.43 0.50
N SER A 146 -12.18 -10.74 1.63
CA SER A 146 -12.20 -11.39 2.93
C SER A 146 -13.35 -12.42 3.01
N PRO A 147 -13.25 -13.48 3.83
CA PRO A 147 -14.33 -14.47 3.95
C PRO A 147 -15.69 -13.85 4.29
N LYS A 148 -15.70 -12.83 5.15
CA LYS A 148 -16.91 -12.06 5.47
C LYS A 148 -17.47 -11.33 4.25
N ALA A 149 -16.60 -10.72 3.45
CA ALA A 149 -17.00 -10.02 2.23
C ALA A 149 -17.47 -11.00 1.13
N GLN A 150 -16.88 -12.19 1.04
CA GLN A 150 -17.34 -13.27 0.16
C GLN A 150 -18.74 -13.76 0.57
N GLN A 151 -18.97 -13.95 1.87
CA GLN A 151 -20.29 -14.32 2.41
C GLN A 151 -21.32 -13.22 2.13
N GLN A 152 -20.96 -11.94 2.33
CA GLN A 152 -21.82 -10.81 1.98
C GLN A 152 -22.17 -10.82 0.49
N LEU A 153 -21.19 -11.03 -0.40
CA LEU A 153 -21.43 -11.15 -1.84
C LEU A 153 -22.33 -12.34 -2.20
N GLY A 154 -22.15 -13.47 -1.52
CA GLY A 154 -23.03 -14.65 -1.66
C GLY A 154 -24.48 -14.34 -1.29
N ASN A 155 -24.70 -13.80 -0.09
CA ASN A 155 -26.02 -13.42 0.41
C ASN A 155 -26.69 -12.37 -0.51
N LEU A 156 -25.92 -11.42 -1.00
CA LEU A 156 -26.36 -10.43 -1.99
C LEU A 156 -26.87 -11.14 -3.26
N ASN A 157 -26.07 -12.02 -3.84
CA ASN A 157 -26.45 -12.73 -5.05
C ASN A 157 -27.70 -13.61 -4.89
N GLU A 158 -27.90 -14.26 -3.74
CA GLU A 158 -29.05 -15.12 -3.49
C GLU A 158 -30.39 -14.37 -3.58
N HIS A 159 -30.49 -13.19 -2.97
CA HIS A 159 -31.75 -12.43 -2.97
C HIS A 159 -32.17 -11.94 -4.36
N LEU A 160 -31.23 -11.43 -5.16
CA LEU A 160 -31.55 -10.90 -6.49
C LEU A 160 -31.69 -11.97 -7.56
N THR A 161 -31.22 -13.20 -7.32
CA THR A 161 -31.46 -14.35 -8.20
C THR A 161 -32.69 -15.17 -7.82
N ASP A 162 -33.20 -15.04 -6.59
CA ASP A 162 -34.39 -15.75 -6.13
C ASP A 162 -35.69 -15.20 -6.76
N LYS A 163 -36.32 -16.03 -7.60
CA LYS A 163 -37.61 -15.72 -8.22
C LYS A 163 -38.72 -15.53 -7.19
N ALA A 164 -38.67 -16.21 -6.05
CA ALA A 164 -39.66 -16.10 -4.97
C ALA A 164 -39.49 -14.80 -4.18
N TRP A 165 -38.25 -14.36 -3.95
CA TRP A 165 -37.95 -13.04 -3.39
C TRP A 165 -38.55 -11.91 -4.25
N TRP A 166 -38.35 -11.95 -5.57
CA TRP A 166 -38.93 -10.97 -6.50
C TRP A 166 -40.47 -10.98 -6.53
N LYS A 167 -41.12 -12.10 -6.21
CA LYS A 167 -42.60 -12.18 -6.10
C LYS A 167 -43.12 -11.60 -4.79
N LYS A 168 -42.29 -11.54 -3.75
CA LYS A 168 -42.63 -11.00 -2.42
C LYS A 168 -42.34 -9.51 -2.31
N GLN A 169 -41.47 -8.99 -3.17
CA GLN A 169 -41.13 -7.57 -3.25
C GLN A 169 -42.09 -6.87 -4.22
N GLU A 170 -43.27 -6.46 -3.73
CA GLU A 170 -44.19 -5.58 -4.47
C GLU A 170 -44.20 -4.17 -3.85
N GLY A 171 -44.25 -3.14 -4.71
CA GLY A 171 -44.52 -1.75 -4.30
C GLY A 171 -43.29 -0.88 -3.98
N ALA A 172 -43.53 0.17 -3.18
CA ALA A 172 -42.67 1.35 -3.03
C ALA A 172 -41.29 1.11 -2.38
N GLN A 173 -41.02 -0.06 -1.80
CA GLN A 173 -39.76 -0.38 -1.11
C GLN A 173 -38.69 -0.99 -2.04
N LEU A 174 -39.08 -1.51 -3.20
CA LEU A 174 -38.18 -2.16 -4.15
C LEU A 174 -37.01 -1.24 -4.59
N PRO A 175 -37.22 0.05 -4.92
CA PRO A 175 -36.14 0.97 -5.23
C PRO A 175 -35.10 1.13 -4.13
N GLY A 176 -35.55 1.24 -2.87
CA GLY A 176 -34.67 1.38 -1.72
C GLY A 176 -33.79 0.14 -1.52
N THR A 177 -34.36 -1.04 -1.74
CA THR A 177 -33.63 -2.31 -1.64
C THR A 177 -32.58 -2.47 -2.74
N ILE A 178 -32.91 -2.13 -4.00
CA ILE A 178 -31.94 -2.16 -5.11
C ILE A 178 -30.83 -1.13 -4.92
N LYS A 179 -31.15 0.05 -4.38
CA LYS A 179 -30.15 1.06 -4.00
C LYS A 179 -29.18 0.54 -2.95
N ALA A 180 -29.71 0.03 -1.82
CA ALA A 180 -28.88 -0.53 -0.75
C ALA A 180 -27.99 -1.69 -1.23
N TYR A 181 -28.49 -2.49 -2.17
CA TYR A 181 -27.71 -3.51 -2.84
C TYR A 181 -26.53 -2.91 -3.63
N GLY A 182 -26.82 -1.92 -4.49
CA GLY A 182 -25.80 -1.24 -5.29
C GLY A 182 -24.73 -0.57 -4.42
N ASP A 183 -25.12 0.04 -3.30
CA ASP A 183 -24.19 0.65 -2.34
C ASP A 183 -23.29 -0.42 -1.69
N THR A 184 -23.86 -1.57 -1.32
CA THR A 184 -23.09 -2.69 -0.75
C THR A 184 -22.13 -3.28 -1.78
N LEU A 185 -22.57 -3.47 -3.02
CA LEU A 185 -21.73 -3.95 -4.11
C LEU A 185 -20.56 -3.00 -4.37
N ASN A 186 -20.81 -1.69 -4.37
CA ASN A 186 -19.77 -0.69 -4.55
C ASN A 186 -18.75 -0.73 -3.40
N ALA A 187 -19.21 -0.84 -2.14
CA ALA A 187 -18.34 -0.97 -0.98
C ALA A 187 -17.47 -2.24 -1.03
N LEU A 188 -18.05 -3.37 -1.45
CA LEU A 188 -17.32 -4.64 -1.61
C LEU A 188 -16.27 -4.56 -2.73
N ALA A 189 -16.62 -3.97 -3.87
CA ALA A 189 -15.71 -3.76 -4.98
C ALA A 189 -14.57 -2.81 -4.60
N ALA A 190 -14.87 -1.71 -3.89
CA ALA A 190 -13.85 -0.80 -3.39
C ALA A 190 -12.91 -1.49 -2.37
N GLY A 191 -13.47 -2.33 -1.49
CA GLY A 191 -12.68 -3.13 -0.55
C GLY A 191 -11.75 -4.15 -1.24
N LEU A 192 -12.22 -4.79 -2.31
CA LEU A 192 -11.41 -5.72 -3.12
C LEU A 192 -10.27 -5.00 -3.84
N LEU A 193 -10.62 -3.91 -4.55
CA LEU A 193 -9.70 -3.16 -5.38
C LEU A 193 -8.76 -2.26 -4.56
N GLY A 194 -9.13 -1.94 -3.32
CA GLY A 194 -8.35 -1.06 -2.45
C GLY A 194 -8.44 0.42 -2.83
N PHE A 195 -9.40 0.79 -3.66
CA PHE A 195 -9.66 2.17 -4.11
C PHE A 195 -11.14 2.34 -4.47
N ASP A 196 -11.60 3.59 -4.55
CA ASP A 196 -12.97 3.89 -4.95
C ASP A 196 -13.20 3.59 -6.45
N VAL A 197 -14.24 2.81 -6.73
CA VAL A 197 -14.64 2.41 -8.08
C VAL A 197 -15.03 3.62 -8.94
N ALA A 198 -15.59 4.66 -8.31
CA ALA A 198 -15.99 5.88 -9.01
C ALA A 198 -14.80 6.77 -9.40
N SER A 199 -13.66 6.63 -8.71
CA SER A 199 -12.45 7.41 -8.95
C SER A 199 -11.20 6.51 -8.90
N PRO A 200 -11.01 5.61 -9.89
CA PRO A 200 -9.84 4.75 -9.92
C PRO A 200 -8.55 5.58 -9.98
N PRO A 201 -7.49 5.20 -9.24
CA PRO A 201 -6.20 5.87 -9.33
C PRO A 201 -5.57 5.68 -10.71
N ALA A 202 -4.64 6.56 -11.06
CA ALA A 202 -3.85 6.42 -12.27
C ALA A 202 -3.00 5.14 -12.24
N MET A 203 -2.77 4.55 -13.41
CA MET A 203 -1.86 3.41 -13.56
C MET A 203 -0.46 3.79 -13.08
N PRO A 204 0.13 3.06 -12.11
CA PRO A 204 1.51 3.27 -11.71
C PRO A 204 2.48 3.13 -12.89
N ALA A 205 3.65 3.78 -12.76
CA ALA A 205 4.70 3.61 -13.74
C ALA A 205 5.19 2.14 -13.78
N PRO A 206 5.73 1.67 -14.92
CA PRO A 206 6.35 0.35 -14.99
C PRO A 206 7.43 0.20 -13.92
N LEU A 207 7.49 -1.00 -13.31
CA LEU A 207 8.44 -1.32 -12.25
C LEU A 207 9.87 -0.95 -12.65
N SER A 208 10.53 -0.14 -11.82
CA SER A 208 11.93 0.23 -12.00
C SER A 208 12.67 0.20 -10.67
N VAL A 209 13.77 -0.55 -10.62
CA VAL A 209 14.69 -0.60 -9.46
C VAL A 209 15.90 0.34 -9.63
N SER A 210 15.87 1.22 -10.63
CA SER A 210 16.98 2.14 -10.92
C SER A 210 17.29 3.07 -9.75
N GLY A 211 16.27 3.68 -9.14
CA GLY A 211 16.41 4.52 -7.95
C GLY A 211 17.00 3.76 -6.76
N LEU A 212 16.51 2.54 -6.50
CA LEU A 212 17.08 1.65 -5.48
C LEU A 212 18.56 1.36 -5.75
N ASN A 213 18.92 0.98 -6.97
CA ASN A 213 20.30 0.68 -7.33
C ASN A 213 21.22 1.89 -7.16
N ALA A 214 20.74 3.10 -7.49
CA ALA A 214 21.48 4.33 -7.27
C ALA A 214 21.70 4.61 -5.77
N GLN A 215 20.67 4.43 -4.92
CA GLN A 215 20.78 4.58 -3.47
C GLN A 215 21.78 3.56 -2.88
N LEU A 216 21.67 2.29 -3.27
CA LEU A 216 22.55 1.21 -2.81
C LEU A 216 24.01 1.42 -3.26
N ALA A 217 24.24 2.04 -4.40
CA ALA A 217 25.60 2.37 -4.85
C ALA A 217 26.30 3.38 -3.91
N THR A 218 25.53 4.19 -3.18
CA THR A 218 26.01 5.19 -2.22
C THR A 218 25.77 4.79 -0.76
N ASP A 219 25.52 3.51 -0.47
CA ASP A 219 25.24 3.00 0.88
C ASP A 219 24.03 3.69 1.57
N VAL A 220 23.01 4.04 0.79
CA VAL A 220 21.73 4.56 1.27
C VAL A 220 20.63 3.54 1.00
N PHE A 221 19.65 3.45 1.90
CA PHE A 221 18.50 2.58 1.74
C PHE A 221 17.24 3.20 2.36
N ASP A 222 16.25 3.50 1.52
CA ASP A 222 14.92 3.92 1.96
C ASP A 222 13.93 2.76 1.87
N GLN A 223 13.67 2.13 3.02
CA GLN A 223 12.73 1.02 3.11
C GLN A 223 11.31 1.38 2.63
N ASN A 224 10.86 2.62 2.80
CA ASN A 224 9.51 3.01 2.40
C ASN A 224 9.40 3.09 0.89
N ALA A 225 10.37 3.74 0.24
CA ALA A 225 10.42 3.82 -1.23
C ALA A 225 10.47 2.43 -1.88
N VAL A 226 11.19 1.49 -1.26
CA VAL A 226 11.29 0.11 -1.77
C VAL A 226 10.01 -0.69 -1.51
N THR A 227 9.36 -0.46 -0.36
CA THR A 227 8.05 -1.06 -0.06
C THR A 227 6.97 -0.56 -1.01
N GLN A 228 7.03 0.72 -1.40
CA GLN A 228 6.10 1.33 -2.35
C GLN A 228 6.13 0.61 -3.71
N LEU A 229 7.28 0.12 -4.18
CA LEU A 229 7.37 -0.64 -5.44
C LEU A 229 6.50 -1.91 -5.43
N VAL A 230 6.37 -2.59 -4.28
CA VAL A 230 5.47 -3.75 -4.14
C VAL A 230 4.01 -3.29 -4.11
N GLY A 231 3.72 -2.18 -3.43
CA GLY A 231 2.38 -1.58 -3.41
C GLY A 231 1.90 -1.13 -4.79
N GLU A 232 2.77 -0.49 -5.57
CA GLU A 232 2.51 -0.07 -6.95
C GLU A 232 2.33 -1.28 -7.88
N ALA A 233 3.15 -2.32 -7.73
CA ALA A 233 2.95 -3.58 -8.46
C ALA A 233 1.57 -4.19 -8.16
N ALA A 234 1.19 -4.26 -6.88
CA ALA A 234 -0.12 -4.77 -6.48
C ALA A 234 -1.27 -3.91 -7.02
N LEU A 235 -1.12 -2.58 -7.00
CA LEU A 235 -2.12 -1.67 -7.54
C LEU A 235 -2.27 -1.84 -9.06
N SER A 236 -1.17 -1.96 -9.81
CA SER A 236 -1.19 -2.22 -11.24
C SER A 236 -1.95 -3.50 -11.58
N GLU A 237 -1.73 -4.58 -10.83
CA GLU A 237 -2.49 -5.82 -11.03
C GLU A 237 -3.98 -5.62 -10.79
N LYS A 238 -4.35 -4.91 -9.71
CA LYS A 238 -5.75 -4.63 -9.39
C LYS A 238 -6.43 -3.76 -10.44
N LEU A 239 -5.74 -2.78 -11.00
CA LEU A 239 -6.26 -1.95 -12.09
C LEU A 239 -6.47 -2.77 -13.38
N LEU A 240 -5.50 -3.60 -13.75
CA LEU A 240 -5.57 -4.45 -14.96
C LEU A 240 -6.65 -5.55 -14.85
N ALA A 241 -6.72 -6.21 -13.70
CA ALA A 241 -7.73 -7.24 -13.45
C ALA A 241 -9.13 -6.64 -13.23
N GLY A 242 -9.20 -5.47 -12.61
CA GLY A 242 -10.43 -4.83 -12.12
C GLY A 242 -11.19 -4.03 -13.16
N GLU A 243 -10.62 -3.70 -14.32
CA GLU A 243 -11.23 -2.85 -15.35
C GLU A 243 -12.70 -3.20 -15.67
N GLN A 244 -12.98 -4.48 -15.93
CA GLN A 244 -14.34 -4.93 -16.25
C GLN A 244 -15.27 -4.96 -15.03
N LEU A 245 -14.71 -5.22 -13.84
CA LEU A 245 -15.46 -5.18 -12.59
C LEU A 245 -15.89 -3.74 -12.26
N ILE A 246 -14.98 -2.78 -12.41
CA ILE A 246 -15.25 -1.35 -12.22
C ILE A 246 -16.39 -0.91 -13.12
N LYS A 247 -16.33 -1.27 -14.41
CA LYS A 247 -17.39 -0.95 -15.37
C LYS A 247 -18.73 -1.56 -14.97
N ALA A 248 -18.77 -2.87 -14.68
CA ALA A 248 -20.01 -3.56 -14.33
C ALA A 248 -20.65 -3.02 -13.03
N VAL A 249 -19.84 -2.72 -12.02
CA VAL A 249 -20.30 -2.12 -10.76
C VAL A 249 -20.83 -0.71 -11.00
N THR A 250 -20.13 0.11 -11.79
CA THR A 250 -20.58 1.47 -12.12
C THR A 250 -21.91 1.46 -12.90
N GLU A 251 -22.06 0.56 -13.86
CA GLU A 251 -23.31 0.38 -14.61
C GLU A 251 -24.45 -0.07 -13.69
N PHE A 252 -24.18 -1.00 -12.76
CA PHE A 252 -25.16 -1.42 -11.76
C PHE A 252 -25.51 -0.28 -10.79
N SER A 253 -24.55 0.53 -10.36
CA SER A 253 -24.80 1.70 -9.51
C SER A 253 -25.63 2.77 -10.22
N ARG A 254 -25.45 2.94 -11.54
CA ARG A 254 -26.30 3.82 -12.35
C ARG A 254 -27.72 3.28 -12.43
N LEU A 255 -27.88 1.97 -12.59
CA LEU A 255 -29.18 1.30 -12.53
C LEU A 255 -29.81 1.51 -11.14
N SER A 256 -29.09 1.23 -10.06
CA SER A 256 -29.63 1.39 -8.71
C SER A 256 -30.01 2.84 -8.37
N ALA A 257 -29.30 3.84 -8.92
CA ALA A 257 -29.69 5.25 -8.82
C ALA A 257 -30.95 5.57 -9.63
N ALA A 258 -31.12 4.99 -10.82
CA ALA A 258 -32.32 5.15 -11.64
C ALA A 258 -33.57 4.54 -11.00
N ALA A 259 -33.42 3.67 -9.98
CA ALA A 259 -34.53 3.08 -9.24
C ALA A 259 -35.47 4.11 -8.59
N ALA A 260 -34.98 5.32 -8.29
CA ALA A 260 -35.79 6.42 -7.74
C ALA A 260 -36.61 7.18 -8.80
N SER A 261 -36.48 6.83 -10.08
CA SER A 261 -37.21 7.45 -11.19
C SER A 261 -38.63 6.88 -11.33
N PRO A 262 -39.52 7.46 -12.16
CA PRO A 262 -40.85 6.89 -12.42
C PRO A 262 -40.83 5.59 -13.25
N GLU A 263 -39.70 5.29 -13.90
CA GLU A 263 -39.55 4.16 -14.84
C GLU A 263 -39.83 2.78 -14.23
N PRO A 264 -39.31 2.43 -13.04
CA PRO A 264 -39.59 1.16 -12.36
C PRO A 264 -41.07 0.97 -11.96
N GLN A 265 -41.83 2.06 -11.82
CA GLN A 265 -43.27 2.00 -11.56
C GLN A 265 -44.10 1.85 -12.84
N ARG A 266 -43.59 2.36 -13.97
CA ARG A 266 -44.24 2.24 -15.29
C ARG A 266 -44.07 0.86 -15.91
N ASP A 267 -42.89 0.24 -15.77
CA ASP A 267 -42.60 -1.09 -16.30
C ASP A 267 -41.74 -1.94 -15.33
N PRO A 268 -42.36 -2.53 -14.29
CA PRO A 268 -41.65 -3.32 -13.28
C PRO A 268 -41.00 -4.59 -13.84
N ALA A 269 -41.57 -5.18 -14.90
CA ALA A 269 -41.08 -6.41 -15.51
C ALA A 269 -39.75 -6.17 -16.24
N LYS A 270 -39.69 -5.11 -17.06
CA LYS A 270 -38.47 -4.67 -17.72
C LYS A 270 -37.40 -4.22 -16.72
N TRP A 271 -37.81 -3.52 -15.65
CA TRP A 271 -36.89 -3.12 -14.59
C TRP A 271 -36.21 -4.32 -13.93
N LYS A 272 -37.00 -5.33 -13.57
CA LYS A 272 -36.50 -6.58 -13.01
C LYS A 272 -35.50 -7.27 -13.95
N GLU A 273 -35.80 -7.33 -15.25
CA GLU A 273 -34.88 -7.89 -16.25
C GLU A 273 -33.54 -7.15 -16.26
N GLN A 274 -33.57 -5.81 -16.29
CA GLN A 274 -32.36 -4.99 -16.26
C GLN A 274 -31.51 -5.22 -14.99
N VAL A 275 -32.15 -5.33 -13.82
CA VAL A 275 -31.46 -5.63 -12.55
C VAL A 275 -30.81 -7.01 -12.58
N GLN A 276 -31.53 -8.03 -13.07
CA GLN A 276 -31.01 -9.39 -13.16
C GLN A 276 -29.86 -9.48 -14.18
N ASP A 277 -29.96 -8.76 -15.30
CA ASP A 277 -28.90 -8.69 -16.30
C ASP A 277 -27.65 -7.98 -15.75
N GLY A 278 -27.83 -6.84 -15.08
CA GLY A 278 -26.73 -6.13 -14.41
C GLY A 278 -26.01 -7.02 -13.38
N LEU A 279 -26.77 -7.79 -12.60
CA LEU A 279 -26.21 -8.75 -11.65
C LEU A 279 -25.38 -9.85 -12.34
N ARG A 280 -25.87 -10.42 -13.45
CA ARG A 280 -25.13 -11.41 -14.23
C ARG A 280 -23.83 -10.83 -14.78
N GLN A 281 -23.85 -9.58 -15.22
CA GLN A 281 -22.65 -8.88 -15.70
C GLN A 281 -21.62 -8.67 -14.58
N VAL A 282 -22.06 -8.25 -13.39
CA VAL A 282 -21.19 -8.11 -12.20
C VAL A 282 -20.57 -9.46 -11.83
N ASN A 283 -21.35 -10.54 -11.78
CA ASN A 283 -20.83 -11.88 -11.45
C ASN A 283 -19.83 -12.39 -12.49
N LYS A 284 -20.11 -12.16 -13.78
CA LYS A 284 -19.17 -12.47 -14.87
C LYS A 284 -17.88 -11.67 -14.74
N ALA A 285 -17.97 -10.38 -14.41
CA ALA A 285 -16.81 -9.52 -14.23
C ALA A 285 -15.97 -9.92 -13.00
N MET A 286 -16.62 -10.32 -11.90
CA MET A 286 -15.95 -10.84 -10.70
C MET A 286 -15.20 -12.15 -10.99
N SER A 287 -15.82 -13.08 -11.74
CA SER A 287 -15.16 -14.31 -12.18
C SER A 287 -13.92 -14.00 -13.05
N ARG A 288 -14.04 -13.07 -13.99
CA ARG A 288 -12.92 -12.62 -14.83
C ARG A 288 -11.82 -11.93 -14.05
N TYR A 289 -12.17 -11.13 -13.05
CA TYR A 289 -11.21 -10.53 -12.13
C TYR A 289 -10.37 -11.62 -11.45
N ASN A 290 -11.01 -12.65 -10.89
CA ASN A 290 -10.30 -13.74 -10.22
C ASN A 290 -9.35 -14.50 -11.17
N VAL A 291 -9.81 -14.79 -12.40
CA VAL A 291 -8.97 -15.45 -13.42
C VAL A 291 -7.77 -14.57 -13.77
N ARG A 292 -7.98 -13.31 -14.16
CA ARG A 292 -6.89 -12.38 -14.49
C ARG A 292 -5.90 -12.21 -13.35
N MET A 293 -6.41 -12.09 -12.12
CA MET A 293 -5.58 -11.91 -10.93
C MET A 293 -4.70 -13.13 -10.63
N SER A 294 -5.12 -14.32 -11.06
CA SER A 294 -4.30 -15.54 -10.98
C SER A 294 -3.21 -15.62 -12.06
N GLU A 295 -3.42 -14.96 -13.20
CA GLU A 295 -2.48 -14.93 -14.33
C GLU A 295 -1.40 -13.83 -14.17
N LEU A 296 -1.71 -12.76 -13.44
CA LEU A 296 -0.80 -11.62 -13.25
C LEU A 296 0.35 -11.91 -12.28
N THR A 297 1.56 -11.54 -12.71
CA THR A 297 2.84 -11.83 -12.04
C THR A 297 3.62 -10.58 -11.61
N ILE A 298 3.05 -9.38 -11.73
CA ILE A 298 3.76 -8.11 -11.51
C ILE A 298 4.29 -8.00 -10.08
N VAL A 299 3.53 -8.45 -9.07
CA VAL A 299 4.00 -8.50 -7.67
C VAL A 299 5.18 -9.45 -7.50
N TYR A 300 5.14 -10.62 -8.16
CA TYR A 300 6.26 -11.57 -8.14
C TYR A 300 7.49 -11.03 -8.88
N GLU A 301 7.30 -10.31 -9.97
CA GLU A 301 8.37 -9.63 -10.71
C GLU A 301 9.02 -8.53 -9.87
N ALA A 302 8.21 -7.73 -9.15
CA ALA A 302 8.70 -6.77 -8.17
C ALA A 302 9.52 -7.45 -7.08
N GLN A 303 9.00 -8.52 -6.47
CA GLN A 303 9.74 -9.30 -5.48
C GLN A 303 11.09 -9.78 -6.04
N LYS A 304 11.08 -10.38 -7.24
CA LYS A 304 12.30 -10.91 -7.88
C LYS A 304 13.33 -9.80 -8.14
N ALA A 305 12.90 -8.65 -8.65
CA ALA A 305 13.78 -7.51 -8.93
C ALA A 305 14.38 -6.93 -7.64
N LEU A 306 13.58 -6.83 -6.58
CA LEU A 306 14.01 -6.35 -5.27
C LEU A 306 15.00 -7.32 -4.61
N LEU A 307 14.72 -8.63 -4.65
CA LEU A 307 15.63 -9.66 -4.15
C LEU A 307 16.97 -9.66 -4.89
N LYS A 308 16.94 -9.48 -6.22
CA LYS A 308 18.16 -9.39 -7.03
C LYS A 308 19.01 -8.17 -6.63
N SER A 309 18.39 -7.00 -6.52
CA SER A 309 19.09 -5.74 -6.24
C SER A 309 19.66 -5.72 -4.81
N THR A 310 18.84 -6.08 -3.82
CA THR A 310 19.26 -6.17 -2.41
C THR A 310 20.27 -7.29 -2.18
N GLY A 311 20.10 -8.45 -2.82
CA GLY A 311 21.03 -9.58 -2.75
C GLY A 311 22.41 -9.24 -3.30
N ALA A 312 22.48 -8.52 -4.43
CA ALA A 312 23.73 -8.07 -5.01
C ALA A 312 24.48 -7.11 -4.06
N TYR A 313 23.77 -6.18 -3.41
CA TYR A 313 24.36 -5.27 -2.43
C TYR A 313 24.89 -6.00 -1.19
N VAL A 314 24.12 -6.94 -0.64
CA VAL A 314 24.53 -7.73 0.52
C VAL A 314 25.74 -8.61 0.20
N ALA A 315 25.77 -9.25 -0.97
CA ALA A 315 26.91 -10.08 -1.39
C ALA A 315 28.19 -9.26 -1.57
N LYS A 316 28.08 -8.01 -2.07
CA LYS A 316 29.21 -7.10 -2.25
C LYS A 316 29.77 -6.57 -0.93
N ASN A 317 28.90 -6.30 0.05
CA ASN A 317 29.26 -5.60 1.29
C ASN A 317 29.28 -6.48 2.54
N GLY A 318 28.94 -7.76 2.41
CA GLY A 318 28.91 -8.75 3.50
C GLY A 318 30.21 -9.53 3.72
N LYS A 319 31.28 -9.20 2.97
CA LYS A 319 32.64 -9.70 3.18
C LYS A 319 33.44 -8.69 3.98
#